data_AF-A0A956D9F8-F1
#
_entry.id   AF-A0A956D9F8-F1
#
_cell.length_a   1.000
_cell.length_b   1.000
_cell.length_c   1.000
_cell.angle_alpha   90.00
_cell.angle_beta   90.00
_cell.angle_gamma   90.00
#
_symmetry.space_group_name_H-M   'P 1'
#
loop_
_entity.id
_entity.type
_entity.pdbx_description
1 polymer ?
#
loop_
_entity_poly.entity_id
_entity_poly.type
_entity_poly.pdbx_seq_one_letter_code
_entity_poly.pdbx_strand_id
1 'polypeptide(L)'
;NGVDDDCDGSPDGFDPGCARDFRDFDGDAWCGVGQDLNGDGDCSDTGEQEGPADARPNDPTVYPGAPENCVDMRDNDQDGMIDEAAACTRDTDADGDGWCPLGRDLNGDGDCLDDEAGENFYGSDCDDSDVERNPGAEEDCFDRRDNDCDGFVDLDDPSCFYLLDRDGDGFCGRGIDDNMDSDCLDDGEDR
;
A
#
# COMPACT_ATOMS: atom_id res chain seq x y z
N ASN A 1 -37.73 -13.07 17.29
CA ASN A 1 -38.73 -12.61 18.32
C ASN A 1 -39.96 -11.94 17.66
N GLY A 2 -40.39 -12.45 16.52
CA GLY A 2 -41.19 -11.69 15.55
C GLY A 2 -40.34 -10.78 14.65
N VAL A 3 -39.07 -10.57 15.00
CA VAL A 3 -37.98 -10.12 14.12
C VAL A 3 -37.19 -11.37 13.68
N ASP A 4 -36.80 -11.37 12.41
CA ASP A 4 -35.87 -12.30 11.77
C ASP A 4 -34.48 -11.99 12.30
N ASP A 5 -33.97 -12.91 13.11
CA ASP A 5 -32.74 -12.75 13.88
C ASP A 5 -31.64 -13.71 13.33
N ASP A 6 -31.87 -14.40 12.18
CA ASP A 6 -31.01 -15.39 11.51
C ASP A 6 -30.94 -15.26 9.96
N CYS A 7 -31.46 -14.16 9.41
CA CYS A 7 -31.35 -13.70 8.02
C CYS A 7 -31.73 -14.75 6.95
N ASP A 8 -32.71 -15.61 7.25
CA ASP A 8 -33.30 -16.56 6.29
C ASP A 8 -34.68 -16.11 5.77
N GLY A 9 -35.14 -14.92 6.18
CA GLY A 9 -36.44 -14.36 5.87
C GLY A 9 -37.56 -14.83 6.81
N SER A 10 -37.26 -15.54 7.91
CA SER A 10 -38.25 -16.08 8.84
C SER A 10 -38.04 -15.66 10.32
N PRO A 11 -39.11 -15.47 11.13
CA PRO A 11 -39.00 -14.74 12.42
C PRO A 11 -38.62 -15.60 13.65
N ASP A 12 -38.19 -16.85 13.46
CA ASP A 12 -38.03 -17.84 14.53
C ASP A 12 -36.84 -18.80 14.36
N GLY A 13 -35.62 -18.29 14.63
CA GLY A 13 -34.37 -19.03 14.72
C GLY A 13 -33.69 -19.01 16.08
N PHE A 14 -33.18 -20.16 16.52
CA PHE A 14 -32.12 -20.28 17.51
C PHE A 14 -31.02 -21.09 16.84
N ASP A 15 -30.08 -20.45 16.14
CA ASP A 15 -28.87 -21.13 15.70
C ASP A 15 -27.59 -20.29 15.94
N PRO A 16 -26.75 -20.67 16.90
CA PRO A 16 -25.42 -20.10 17.12
C PRO A 16 -24.43 -20.29 15.95
N GLY A 17 -24.82 -20.96 14.86
CA GLY A 17 -23.98 -21.29 13.71
C GLY A 17 -23.98 -20.31 12.54
N CYS A 18 -24.98 -19.43 12.38
CA CYS A 18 -25.15 -18.62 11.16
C CYS A 18 -24.39 -17.27 11.13
N ALA A 19 -23.82 -16.80 12.24
CA ALA A 19 -23.29 -15.44 12.32
C ALA A 19 -21.86 -15.24 11.78
N ARG A 20 -21.23 -16.27 11.18
CA ARG A 20 -19.86 -16.14 10.66
C ARG A 20 -19.82 -16.02 9.14
N ASP A 21 -20.59 -16.82 8.43
CA ASP A 21 -20.38 -16.92 6.98
C ASP A 21 -20.94 -15.71 6.22
N PHE A 22 -21.91 -15.01 6.80
CA PHE A 22 -22.51 -13.80 6.22
C PHE A 22 -21.83 -12.51 6.65
N ARG A 23 -20.91 -12.53 7.59
CA ARG A 23 -20.32 -11.29 8.09
C ARG A 23 -19.02 -11.02 7.37
N ASP A 24 -18.88 -9.80 6.86
CA ASP A 24 -17.57 -9.26 6.51
C ASP A 24 -16.84 -8.88 7.82
N PHE A 25 -15.79 -9.63 8.12
CA PHE A 25 -15.07 -9.55 9.39
C PHE A 25 -13.82 -8.69 9.34
N ASP A 26 -13.25 -8.53 8.15
CA ASP A 26 -11.97 -7.87 7.90
C ASP A 26 -12.11 -6.63 7.01
N GLY A 27 -13.28 -6.41 6.43
CA GLY A 27 -13.68 -5.19 5.74
C GLY A 27 -13.26 -5.16 4.28
N ASP A 28 -13.09 -6.32 3.64
CA ASP A 28 -12.70 -6.42 2.23
C ASP A 28 -13.90 -6.50 1.26
N ALA A 29 -15.12 -6.39 1.78
CA ALA A 29 -16.40 -6.52 1.10
C ALA A 29 -16.72 -7.94 0.61
N TRP A 30 -16.11 -8.97 1.20
CA TRP A 30 -16.44 -10.35 0.98
C TRP A 30 -16.76 -11.08 2.28
N CYS A 31 -17.60 -12.09 2.17
CA CYS A 31 -17.96 -12.97 3.26
C CYS A 31 -17.75 -14.43 2.84
N GLY A 32 -17.84 -15.33 3.81
CA GLY A 32 -17.80 -16.79 3.57
C GLY A 32 -18.93 -17.34 2.70
N VAL A 33 -19.91 -16.52 2.30
CA VAL A 33 -21.01 -16.89 1.39
C VAL A 33 -21.06 -16.11 0.08
N GLY A 34 -20.28 -15.04 -0.08
CA GLY A 34 -20.36 -14.18 -1.27
C GLY A 34 -19.81 -12.77 -1.04
N GLN A 35 -20.37 -11.77 -1.72
CA GLN A 35 -19.87 -10.40 -1.74
C GLN A 35 -20.86 -9.43 -1.08
N ASP A 36 -20.36 -8.54 -0.22
CA ASP A 36 -21.11 -7.42 0.33
C ASP A 36 -21.23 -6.34 -0.76
N LEU A 37 -22.40 -6.25 -1.40
CA LEU A 37 -22.63 -5.35 -2.53
C LEU A 37 -23.08 -3.96 -2.07
N ASN A 38 -23.60 -3.85 -0.85
CA ASN A 38 -24.22 -2.64 -0.34
C ASN A 38 -23.31 -1.89 0.68
N GLY A 39 -22.24 -2.55 1.16
CA GLY A 39 -21.23 -2.04 2.08
C GLY A 39 -21.69 -1.94 3.53
N ASP A 40 -22.68 -2.72 3.96
CA ASP A 40 -23.20 -2.71 5.33
C ASP A 40 -22.52 -3.70 6.29
N GLY A 41 -21.59 -4.50 5.77
CA GLY A 41 -20.78 -5.45 6.51
C GLY A 41 -21.44 -6.81 6.73
N ASP A 42 -22.52 -7.11 6.01
CA ASP A 42 -23.04 -8.47 5.89
C ASP A 42 -23.51 -8.82 4.47
N CYS A 43 -23.40 -10.10 4.11
CA CYS A 43 -23.78 -10.65 2.81
C CYS A 43 -25.16 -11.32 2.86
N SER A 44 -26.06 -10.83 3.71
CA SER A 44 -27.37 -11.45 3.93
C SER A 44 -28.45 -10.96 2.98
N ASP A 45 -28.19 -9.88 2.22
CA ASP A 45 -29.17 -9.34 1.29
C ASP A 45 -29.39 -10.22 0.07
N THR A 46 -30.55 -9.99 -0.57
CA THR A 46 -30.91 -10.70 -1.80
C THR A 46 -29.89 -10.42 -2.90
N GLY A 47 -29.15 -11.45 -3.29
CA GLY A 47 -28.16 -11.40 -4.37
C GLY A 47 -26.70 -11.40 -3.90
N GLU A 48 -26.46 -11.32 -2.59
CA GLU A 48 -25.09 -11.29 -2.03
C GLU A 48 -24.55 -12.70 -1.72
N GLN A 49 -25.42 -13.70 -1.62
CA GLN A 49 -25.04 -15.12 -1.52
C GLN A 49 -24.75 -15.78 -2.88
N GLU A 50 -24.62 -14.98 -3.94
CA GLU A 50 -24.45 -15.46 -5.31
C GLU A 50 -23.04 -15.12 -5.78
N GLY A 51 -22.11 -16.07 -5.74
CA GLY A 51 -20.75 -15.81 -6.23
C GLY A 51 -19.66 -16.66 -5.59
N PRO A 52 -18.39 -16.34 -5.89
CA PRO A 52 -17.27 -16.85 -5.12
C PRO A 52 -17.34 -16.31 -3.68
N ALA A 53 -16.86 -17.11 -2.75
CA ALA A 53 -16.84 -16.78 -1.33
C ALA A 53 -15.40 -16.56 -0.88
N ASP A 54 -15.25 -15.70 0.13
CA ASP A 54 -13.97 -15.48 0.75
C ASP A 54 -13.54 -16.71 1.60
N ALA A 55 -12.37 -17.26 1.26
CA ALA A 55 -11.77 -18.41 1.92
C ALA A 55 -11.03 -18.06 3.22
N ARG A 56 -10.80 -16.76 3.47
CA ARG A 56 -10.12 -16.19 4.63
C ARG A 56 -10.89 -14.99 5.23
N PRO A 57 -12.05 -15.20 5.87
CA PRO A 57 -12.88 -14.13 6.46
C PRO A 57 -12.33 -13.48 7.73
N ASN A 58 -11.01 -13.39 7.89
CA ASN A 58 -10.36 -12.58 8.92
C ASN A 58 -9.02 -12.02 8.37
N ASP A 59 -8.82 -12.04 7.06
CA ASP A 59 -7.61 -11.66 6.36
C ASP A 59 -7.99 -10.78 5.14
N PRO A 60 -7.99 -9.45 5.28
CA PRO A 60 -8.49 -8.53 4.26
C PRO A 60 -7.60 -8.47 3.01
N THR A 61 -6.55 -9.29 2.95
CA THR A 61 -5.66 -9.40 1.80
C THR A 61 -5.95 -10.65 0.98
N VAL A 62 -6.97 -11.44 1.32
CA VAL A 62 -7.32 -12.66 0.59
C VAL A 62 -8.82 -12.67 0.35
N TYR A 63 -9.22 -12.41 -0.88
CA TYR A 63 -10.62 -12.41 -1.30
C TYR A 63 -10.70 -12.59 -2.83
N PRO A 64 -11.86 -12.97 -3.40
CA PRO A 64 -11.97 -13.19 -4.83
C PRO A 64 -11.61 -11.94 -5.66
N GLY A 65 -10.56 -12.03 -6.47
CA GLY A 65 -10.04 -10.93 -7.27
C GLY A 65 -9.26 -9.86 -6.50
N ALA A 66 -8.72 -10.19 -5.31
CA ALA A 66 -7.78 -9.34 -4.60
C ALA A 66 -6.52 -9.05 -5.42
N PRO A 67 -5.80 -7.94 -5.15
CA PRO A 67 -4.43 -7.79 -5.62
C PRO A 67 -3.54 -8.92 -5.10
N GLU A 68 -2.82 -9.59 -6.01
CA GLU A 68 -1.92 -10.68 -5.64
C GLU A 68 -0.69 -10.15 -4.87
N ASN A 69 -0.37 -10.80 -3.76
CA ASN A 69 0.87 -10.56 -3.05
C ASN A 69 1.90 -11.61 -3.44
N CYS A 70 2.69 -11.27 -4.45
CA CYS A 70 3.58 -12.16 -5.19
C CYS A 70 4.71 -12.84 -4.41
N VAL A 71 4.78 -12.65 -3.09
CA VAL A 71 5.90 -13.08 -2.26
C VAL A 71 5.46 -13.66 -0.92
N ASP A 72 4.15 -13.83 -0.68
CA ASP A 72 3.65 -14.37 0.59
C ASP A 72 3.26 -15.86 0.54
N MET A 73 3.40 -16.51 -0.62
CA MET A 73 3.09 -17.92 -0.85
C MET A 73 1.61 -18.25 -0.63
N ARG A 74 0.74 -17.28 -0.91
CA ARG A 74 -0.72 -17.45 -0.84
C ARG A 74 -1.32 -17.19 -2.21
N ASP A 75 -2.59 -17.54 -2.28
CA ASP A 75 -3.49 -17.28 -3.39
C ASP A 75 -4.39 -16.17 -2.88
N ASN A 76 -3.97 -14.91 -3.07
CA ASN A 76 -4.69 -13.76 -2.49
C ASN A 76 -5.97 -13.52 -3.27
N ASP A 77 -5.96 -13.71 -4.58
CA ASP A 77 -7.09 -13.44 -5.47
C ASP A 77 -8.08 -14.62 -5.63
N GLN A 78 -7.76 -15.78 -5.03
CA GLN A 78 -8.55 -17.00 -5.05
C GLN A 78 -8.82 -17.58 -6.45
N ASP A 79 -7.95 -17.34 -7.42
CA ASP A 79 -8.04 -17.91 -8.77
C ASP A 79 -7.46 -19.35 -8.86
N GLY A 80 -6.78 -19.80 -7.80
CA GLY A 80 -6.18 -21.11 -7.67
C GLY A 80 -4.72 -21.20 -8.13
N MET A 81 -4.11 -20.08 -8.53
CA MET A 81 -2.68 -19.90 -8.65
C MET A 81 -2.12 -19.34 -7.34
N ILE A 82 -0.82 -19.47 -7.13
CA ILE A 82 -0.12 -18.93 -5.96
C ILE A 82 0.98 -18.07 -6.53
N ASP A 83 1.05 -16.81 -6.10
CA ASP A 83 2.06 -15.84 -6.49
C ASP A 83 2.23 -15.75 -8.03
N GLU A 84 1.13 -15.61 -8.79
CA GLU A 84 1.21 -15.56 -10.25
C GLU A 84 1.74 -14.23 -10.79
N ALA A 85 2.89 -14.30 -11.46
CA ALA A 85 3.57 -13.16 -12.07
C ALA A 85 2.72 -12.29 -13.02
N ALA A 86 1.57 -12.78 -13.52
CA ALA A 86 0.69 -12.00 -14.37
C ALA A 86 -0.22 -11.02 -13.60
N ALA A 87 -0.49 -11.28 -12.32
CA ALA A 87 -1.23 -10.40 -11.42
C ALA A 87 -0.30 -9.46 -10.63
N CYS A 88 0.98 -9.83 -10.55
CA CYS A 88 2.08 -8.95 -10.15
C CYS A 88 2.20 -7.82 -11.17
N THR A 89 1.82 -6.61 -10.75
CA THR A 89 1.89 -5.38 -11.57
C THR A 89 2.71 -4.28 -10.90
N ARG A 90 3.25 -4.58 -9.71
CA ARG A 90 4.04 -3.68 -8.86
C ARG A 90 5.48 -4.18 -8.69
N ASP A 91 5.81 -5.20 -9.44
CA ASP A 91 7.05 -5.94 -9.46
C ASP A 91 7.97 -5.51 -10.60
N THR A 92 7.48 -4.82 -11.63
CA THR A 92 8.30 -4.37 -12.74
C THR A 92 9.03 -3.06 -12.42
N ASP A 93 10.25 -2.93 -12.91
CA ASP A 93 10.99 -1.66 -12.99
C ASP A 93 10.58 -0.93 -14.28
N ALA A 94 9.59 -0.05 -14.19
CA ALA A 94 8.98 0.56 -15.36
C ALA A 94 9.77 1.74 -15.92
N ASP A 95 10.58 2.41 -15.10
CA ASP A 95 11.39 3.56 -15.51
C ASP A 95 12.88 3.23 -15.77
N GLY A 96 13.34 2.07 -15.30
CA GLY A 96 14.66 1.51 -15.55
C GLY A 96 15.74 1.99 -14.58
N ASP A 97 15.37 2.39 -13.37
CA ASP A 97 16.31 2.85 -12.35
C ASP A 97 16.87 1.73 -11.44
N GLY A 98 16.36 0.52 -11.61
CA GLY A 98 16.73 -0.67 -10.86
C GLY A 98 15.93 -0.87 -9.56
N TRP A 99 14.87 -0.11 -9.34
CA TRP A 99 13.91 -0.28 -8.26
C TRP A 99 12.53 -0.60 -8.84
N CYS A 100 11.76 -1.35 -8.07
CA CYS A 100 10.36 -1.58 -8.35
C CYS A 100 9.55 -1.25 -7.09
N PRO A 101 8.23 -1.07 -7.19
CA PRO A 101 7.42 -0.84 -6.01
C PRO A 101 7.50 -1.96 -4.95
N LEU A 102 7.86 -3.18 -5.35
CA LEU A 102 8.09 -4.32 -4.45
C LEU A 102 9.52 -4.43 -3.89
N GLY A 103 10.50 -3.74 -4.45
CA GLY A 103 11.89 -3.92 -4.03
C GLY A 103 12.91 -3.41 -5.03
N ARG A 104 13.99 -4.17 -5.25
CA ARG A 104 15.10 -3.75 -6.09
C ARG A 104 15.53 -4.86 -7.06
N ASP A 105 15.55 -4.54 -8.34
CA ASP A 105 16.06 -5.41 -9.41
C ASP A 105 17.59 -5.48 -9.30
N LEU A 106 18.10 -6.62 -8.82
CA LEU A 106 19.53 -6.85 -8.65
C LEU A 106 20.17 -7.52 -9.86
N ASN A 107 19.37 -8.13 -10.73
CA ASN A 107 19.83 -8.99 -11.79
C ASN A 107 19.74 -8.31 -13.19
N GLY A 108 18.94 -7.25 -13.30
CA GLY A 108 18.68 -6.44 -14.49
C GLY A 108 17.70 -7.05 -15.49
N ASP A 109 16.76 -7.89 -15.07
CA ASP A 109 15.75 -8.52 -15.93
C ASP A 109 14.43 -7.75 -15.99
N GLY A 110 14.30 -6.68 -15.19
CA GLY A 110 13.20 -5.73 -15.22
C GLY A 110 12.04 -6.09 -14.30
N ASP A 111 12.20 -7.07 -13.41
CA ASP A 111 11.27 -7.30 -12.31
C ASP A 111 12.00 -7.52 -10.96
N CYS A 112 11.22 -7.48 -9.88
CA CYS A 112 11.68 -7.61 -8.50
C CYS A 112 11.07 -8.86 -7.82
N LEU A 113 10.78 -9.92 -8.59
CA LEU A 113 10.13 -11.14 -8.10
C LEU A 113 11.12 -12.21 -7.62
N ASP A 114 12.43 -12.05 -7.81
CA ASP A 114 13.40 -13.06 -7.40
C ASP A 114 13.59 -13.09 -5.87
N ASP A 115 12.69 -13.80 -5.20
CA ASP A 115 12.70 -14.02 -3.75
C ASP A 115 14.00 -14.69 -3.26
N GLU A 116 14.56 -15.60 -4.07
CA GLU A 116 15.80 -16.32 -3.79
C GLU A 116 17.04 -15.43 -3.90
N ALA A 117 16.98 -14.38 -4.72
CA ALA A 117 17.98 -13.31 -4.76
C ALA A 117 17.71 -12.25 -3.67
N GLY A 118 16.49 -12.20 -3.14
CA GLY A 118 16.06 -11.32 -2.05
C GLY A 118 15.72 -9.91 -2.53
N GLU A 119 15.24 -9.77 -3.76
CA GLU A 119 14.94 -8.48 -4.40
C GLU A 119 13.79 -7.73 -3.72
N ASN A 120 12.82 -8.47 -3.19
CA ASN A 120 11.67 -7.98 -2.43
C ASN A 120 11.96 -7.51 -0.98
N PHE A 121 13.24 -7.50 -0.54
CA PHE A 121 13.63 -7.07 0.81
C PHE A 121 14.23 -5.66 0.89
N TYR A 122 14.28 -4.95 -0.24
CA TYR A 122 14.82 -3.60 -0.31
C TYR A 122 13.72 -2.54 -0.16
N GLY A 123 14.09 -1.26 -0.19
CA GLY A 123 13.13 -0.16 -0.21
C GLY A 123 12.18 -0.26 -1.40
N SER A 124 10.99 0.32 -1.27
CA SER A 124 9.98 0.35 -2.32
C SER A 124 10.15 1.60 -3.16
N ASP A 125 10.12 1.44 -4.48
CA ASP A 125 9.96 2.57 -5.38
C ASP A 125 8.58 3.25 -5.15
N CYS A 126 8.64 4.53 -4.88
CA CYS A 126 7.49 5.39 -4.61
C CYS A 126 7.01 6.14 -5.87
N ASP A 127 7.76 6.09 -6.98
CA ASP A 127 7.40 6.58 -8.31
C ASP A 127 8.03 5.74 -9.43
N ASP A 128 7.39 4.62 -9.76
CA ASP A 128 7.76 3.71 -10.86
C ASP A 128 7.50 4.32 -12.27
N SER A 129 7.71 5.63 -12.39
CA SER A 129 7.61 6.41 -13.62
C SER A 129 8.66 7.53 -13.69
N ASP A 130 9.49 7.69 -12.66
CA ASP A 130 10.47 8.76 -12.49
C ASP A 130 11.78 8.24 -11.90
N VAL A 131 12.76 7.96 -12.78
CA VAL A 131 14.08 7.41 -12.43
C VAL A 131 14.90 8.21 -11.39
N GLU A 132 14.48 9.44 -11.09
CA GLU A 132 15.11 10.30 -10.08
C GLU A 132 14.46 10.12 -8.69
N ARG A 133 13.41 9.31 -8.56
CA ARG A 133 12.62 9.13 -7.35
C ARG A 133 12.57 7.67 -6.91
N ASN A 134 13.59 7.23 -6.18
CA ASN A 134 13.74 5.85 -5.71
C ASN A 134 14.55 5.76 -4.41
N PRO A 135 14.52 4.61 -3.69
CA PRO A 135 15.26 4.42 -2.45
C PRO A 135 16.79 4.58 -2.49
N GLY A 136 17.37 4.72 -3.67
CA GLY A 136 18.79 4.99 -3.87
C GLY A 136 19.14 6.43 -4.25
N ALA A 137 18.13 7.30 -4.41
CA ALA A 137 18.31 8.69 -4.82
C ALA A 137 18.85 9.56 -3.67
N GLU A 138 19.26 10.79 -4.02
CA GLU A 138 19.56 11.85 -3.05
C GLU A 138 18.35 12.78 -3.01
N GLU A 139 17.94 13.18 -1.82
CA GLU A 139 16.82 14.11 -1.64
C GLU A 139 17.10 15.50 -2.24
N ASP A 140 16.21 15.98 -3.11
CA ASP A 140 16.17 17.37 -3.57
C ASP A 140 15.25 18.18 -2.67
N CYS A 141 15.84 18.77 -1.63
CA CYS A 141 15.16 19.53 -0.59
C CYS A 141 14.33 20.76 -1.05
N PHE A 142 14.24 21.04 -2.35
CA PHE A 142 13.59 22.22 -2.92
C PHE A 142 12.41 21.87 -3.84
N ASP A 143 12.14 20.59 -4.11
CA ASP A 143 11.19 20.18 -5.16
C ASP A 143 9.80 19.78 -4.62
N ARG A 144 9.65 19.67 -3.30
CA ARG A 144 8.41 19.25 -2.61
C ARG A 144 8.00 17.81 -2.87
N ARG A 145 8.98 16.94 -3.08
CA ARG A 145 8.80 15.51 -3.27
C ARG A 145 9.65 14.76 -2.25
N ASP A 146 9.40 13.46 -2.19
CA ASP A 146 10.21 12.48 -1.48
C ASP A 146 10.98 11.77 -2.58
N ASN A 147 12.21 12.20 -2.85
CA ASN A 147 13.03 11.68 -3.95
C ASN A 147 13.68 10.36 -3.55
N ASP A 148 14.05 10.19 -2.27
CA ASP A 148 14.70 8.98 -1.80
C ASP A 148 13.76 7.92 -1.20
N CYS A 149 12.44 8.11 -1.37
CA CYS A 149 11.37 7.21 -0.98
C CYS A 149 11.43 6.75 0.49
N ASP A 150 11.97 7.58 1.39
CA ASP A 150 12.11 7.26 2.82
C ASP A 150 10.87 7.67 3.65
N GLY A 151 9.93 8.37 3.01
CA GLY A 151 8.67 8.84 3.57
C GLY A 151 8.72 10.25 4.17
N PHE A 152 9.85 10.94 4.08
CA PHE A 152 10.00 12.34 4.42
C PHE A 152 10.08 13.19 3.15
N VAL A 153 9.66 14.45 3.25
CA VAL A 153 9.63 15.39 2.11
C VAL A 153 10.41 16.63 2.50
N ASP A 154 11.37 17.03 1.68
CA ASP A 154 12.19 18.23 1.87
C ASP A 154 12.71 18.38 3.32
N LEU A 155 12.36 19.46 4.03
CA LEU A 155 12.84 19.76 5.40
C LEU A 155 12.40 18.75 6.47
N ASP A 156 11.37 17.95 6.19
CA ASP A 156 11.01 16.84 7.07
C ASP A 156 12.05 15.71 6.98
N ASP A 157 12.82 15.63 5.89
CA ASP A 157 13.91 14.68 5.70
C ASP A 157 15.17 15.10 6.50
N PRO A 158 15.70 14.20 7.35
CA PRO A 158 17.01 14.36 7.98
C PRO A 158 18.17 14.79 7.07
N SER A 159 18.17 14.40 5.80
CA SER A 159 19.16 14.75 4.79
C SER A 159 19.19 16.27 4.53
N CYS A 160 18.05 16.93 4.64
CA CYS A 160 17.85 18.37 4.41
C CYS A 160 18.05 19.24 5.64
N PHE A 161 18.39 18.67 6.80
CA PHE A 161 18.52 19.43 8.06
C PHE A 161 19.57 20.54 8.07
N TYR A 162 20.48 20.56 7.08
CA TYR A 162 21.45 21.64 6.90
C TYR A 162 20.83 22.93 6.35
N LEU A 163 19.57 22.89 5.91
CA LEU A 163 18.79 24.03 5.41
C LEU A 163 17.93 24.67 6.51
N LEU A 164 17.92 24.14 7.75
CA LEU A 164 17.22 24.78 8.87
C LEU A 164 18.14 25.78 9.61
N ASP A 165 17.64 27.00 9.84
CA ASP A 165 18.24 27.94 10.81
C ASP A 165 17.76 27.59 12.22
N ARG A 166 18.50 26.69 12.87
CA ARG A 166 18.14 26.17 14.20
C ARG A 166 18.46 27.11 15.34
N ASP A 167 19.34 28.09 15.15
CA ASP A 167 19.74 29.02 16.22
C ASP A 167 19.21 30.47 16.03
N GLY A 168 18.55 30.72 14.91
CA GLY A 168 17.85 31.96 14.60
C GLY A 168 18.80 33.11 14.33
N ASP A 169 20.01 32.83 13.83
CA ASP A 169 21.03 33.83 13.54
C ASP A 169 20.97 34.37 12.09
N GLY A 170 20.09 33.81 11.27
CA GLY A 170 19.87 34.13 9.86
C GLY A 170 20.75 33.33 8.91
N PHE A 171 21.43 32.28 9.37
CA PHE A 171 22.29 31.44 8.54
C PHE A 171 21.99 29.95 8.74
N CYS A 172 21.92 29.21 7.63
CA CYS A 172 21.84 27.76 7.65
C CYS A 172 23.22 27.12 7.43
N GLY A 173 23.28 25.78 7.47
CA GLY A 173 24.47 25.03 7.07
C GLY A 173 24.85 25.25 5.60
N ARG A 174 23.85 25.53 4.75
CA ARG A 174 24.00 26.07 3.39
C ARG A 174 22.90 27.12 3.18
N GLY A 175 23.30 28.36 2.86
CA GLY A 175 22.37 29.45 2.57
C GLY A 175 22.21 30.47 3.69
N ILE A 176 21.34 31.45 3.44
CA ILE A 176 21.03 32.57 4.34
C ILE A 176 19.51 32.72 4.41
N ASP A 177 18.95 32.65 5.62
CA ASP A 177 17.54 32.88 5.93
C ASP A 177 17.29 34.41 5.89
N ASP A 178 16.96 34.91 4.69
CA ASP A 178 16.75 36.33 4.42
C ASP A 178 15.38 36.80 4.97
N ASN A 179 14.41 35.89 5.09
CA ASN A 179 13.03 36.20 5.46
C ASN A 179 12.70 35.94 6.96
N MET A 180 13.62 35.27 7.68
CA MET A 180 13.53 34.83 9.08
C MET A 180 12.40 33.84 9.37
N ASP A 181 12.14 32.88 8.49
CA ASP A 181 11.14 31.82 8.67
C ASP A 181 11.71 30.49 9.18
N SER A 182 13.01 30.46 9.51
CA SER A 182 13.75 29.35 10.12
C SER A 182 14.24 28.26 9.15
N ASP A 183 14.20 28.52 7.85
CA ASP A 183 14.86 27.70 6.84
C ASP A 183 15.53 28.53 5.75
N CYS A 184 16.26 27.86 4.84
CA CYS A 184 16.95 28.47 3.70
C CYS A 184 16.44 27.87 2.38
N LEU A 185 15.12 27.65 2.27
CA LEU A 185 14.48 27.09 1.07
C LEU A 185 13.99 28.11 0.06
N ASP A 186 13.93 29.39 0.40
CA ASP A 186 13.35 30.36 -0.52
C ASP A 186 14.26 30.66 -1.71
N ASP A 187 13.62 31.10 -2.81
CA ASP A 187 14.29 31.52 -4.03
C ASP A 187 15.36 32.60 -3.72
N GLY A 188 16.64 32.21 -3.84
CA GLY A 188 17.79 33.09 -3.63
C GLY A 188 18.44 33.03 -2.24
N GLU A 189 17.99 32.10 -1.39
CA GLU A 189 18.61 31.80 -0.10
C GLU A 189 19.73 30.76 -0.21
N ASP A 190 19.90 30.10 -1.36
CA ASP A 190 20.89 29.05 -1.66
C ASP A 190 22.37 29.53 -1.78
N ARG A 191 22.67 30.76 -1.33
CA ARG A 191 23.90 31.51 -1.66
C ARG A 191 24.94 31.65 -0.55
#